data_AF-A0AAF0BJS8-F1
#
_entry.id   AF-A0AAF0BJS8-F1
#
_cell.length_a   1.000
_cell.length_b   1.000
_cell.length_c   1.000
_cell.angle_alpha   90.00
_cell.angle_beta   90.00
_cell.angle_gamma   90.00
#
_symmetry.space_group_name_H-M   'P 1'
#
loop_
_entity.id
_entity.type
_entity.pdbx_description
1 polymer ?
#
loop_
_entity_poly.entity_id
_entity_poly.type
_entity_poly.pdbx_seq_one_letter_code
_entity_poly.pdbx_strand_id
1 'polypeptide(L)'
;MQKKTDEPAAGPKQAPTAPLSAPELKAKLARFYDRFTDEASVQRAVREQLSVRRSIDPAKEAEPKAAKRPATSAGLVLIAPYLPVFLRNLGLLSPTGTFEGNGATKAAMTLHFLATGRDAETGDDLFFIQHLLGVDHDNGERLPVPAPHKDEAERLLGSIIANWPAAQSLKVAGLREAMLQRGGILEKASDTDQLQVSPHPIDVLLSSIPWGFGAVYHPWMARPMVVDWP
;
A
#
# COMPACT_ATOMS: atom_id res chain seq x y z
N MET A 1 50.58 33.51 41.92
CA MET A 1 50.49 33.40 40.44
C MET A 1 50.26 31.93 40.14
N GLN A 2 49.27 31.42 39.41
CA GLN A 2 48.23 31.94 38.53
C GLN A 2 47.07 30.91 38.51
N LYS A 3 45.87 31.39 38.21
CA LYS A 3 44.64 30.63 37.91
C LYS A 3 44.87 29.61 36.78
N LYS A 4 44.15 28.48 36.81
CA LYS A 4 43.36 28.04 35.65
C LYS A 4 42.27 27.05 36.04
N THR A 5 41.04 27.52 35.86
CA THR A 5 39.80 26.79 35.65
C THR A 5 39.94 25.88 34.45
N ASP A 6 39.42 24.65 34.52
CA ASP A 6 38.99 23.94 33.31
C ASP A 6 37.83 22.97 33.61
N GLU A 7 36.98 22.91 32.61
CA GLU A 7 35.57 22.54 32.50
C GLU A 7 35.34 21.01 32.39
N PRO A 8 34.16 20.44 32.74
CA PRO A 8 33.95 19.00 32.65
C PRO A 8 33.74 18.55 31.20
N ALA A 9 34.48 17.52 30.81
CA ALA A 9 34.44 16.87 29.50
C ALA A 9 33.04 16.33 29.15
N ALA A 10 32.50 16.79 28.02
CA ALA A 10 31.31 16.25 27.39
C ALA A 10 31.52 14.78 26.99
N GLY A 11 30.54 13.93 27.34
CA GLY A 11 30.51 12.50 27.04
C GLY A 11 30.54 12.17 25.54
N PRO A 12 30.84 10.91 25.18
CA PRO A 12 31.07 10.52 23.81
C PRO A 12 29.83 10.74 22.94
N LYS A 13 29.99 11.57 21.91
CA LYS A 13 29.02 11.75 20.81
C LYS A 13 28.75 10.38 20.19
N GLN A 14 27.52 9.86 20.34
CA GLN A 14 27.05 8.73 19.55
C GLN A 14 27.06 9.15 18.07
N ALA A 15 27.87 8.46 17.28
CA ALA A 15 27.88 8.60 15.83
C ALA A 15 26.53 8.14 15.25
N PRO A 16 26.03 8.77 14.18
CA PRO A 16 24.79 8.36 13.55
C PRO A 16 24.93 6.92 13.05
N THR A 17 24.04 6.05 13.55
CA THR A 17 23.90 4.66 13.11
C THR A 17 23.75 4.59 11.59
N ALA A 18 24.66 3.84 10.95
CA ALA A 18 24.65 3.60 9.52
C ALA A 18 23.31 2.99 9.04
N PRO A 19 22.89 3.26 7.79
CA PRO A 19 21.67 2.69 7.24
C PRO A 19 21.76 1.16 7.20
N LEU A 20 20.68 0.51 7.68
CA LEU A 20 20.55 -0.94 7.75
C LEU A 20 20.62 -1.57 6.36
N SER A 21 21.33 -2.69 6.25
CA SER A 21 21.47 -3.43 5.00
C SER A 21 20.15 -4.13 4.62
N ALA A 22 19.92 -4.37 3.33
CA ALA A 22 18.71 -5.04 2.84
C ALA A 22 18.39 -6.41 3.51
N PRO A 23 19.36 -7.26 3.87
CA PRO A 23 19.12 -8.49 4.63
C PRO A 23 18.62 -8.23 6.06
N GLU A 24 19.11 -7.18 6.72
CA GLU A 24 18.71 -6.79 8.06
C GLU A 24 17.31 -6.18 8.06
N LEU A 25 16.97 -5.38 7.04
CA LEU A 25 15.61 -4.89 6.82
C LEU A 25 14.64 -6.05 6.62
N LYS A 26 15.00 -7.05 5.80
CA LYS A 26 14.19 -8.24 5.53
C LYS A 26 13.98 -9.11 6.78
N ALA A 27 15.01 -9.31 7.60
CA ALA A 27 14.90 -10.07 8.85
C ALA A 27 14.10 -9.31 9.93
N LYS A 28 14.20 -7.98 9.94
CA LYS A 28 13.44 -7.12 10.86
C LYS A 28 11.97 -7.01 10.44
N LEU A 29 11.69 -6.95 9.13
CA LEU A 29 10.36 -7.00 8.54
C LEU A 29 9.70 -8.37 8.72
N ALA A 30 10.44 -9.48 8.60
CA ALA A 30 9.88 -10.81 8.85
C ALA A 30 9.37 -10.98 10.30
N ARG A 31 10.10 -10.45 11.29
CA ARG A 31 9.66 -10.40 12.70
C ARG A 31 8.59 -9.35 12.98
N PHE A 32 8.45 -8.38 12.08
CA PHE A 32 7.42 -7.33 12.09
C PHE A 32 6.10 -7.85 11.51
N TYR A 33 6.13 -8.67 10.46
CA TYR A 33 4.91 -9.28 9.87
C TYR A 33 4.13 -10.17 10.84
N ASP A 34 4.80 -10.87 11.76
CA ASP A 34 4.15 -11.70 12.80
C ASP A 34 3.48 -10.87 13.91
N ARG A 35 3.76 -9.56 14.01
CA ARG A 35 3.29 -8.69 15.11
C ARG A 35 2.20 -7.69 14.68
N PHE A 36 1.95 -7.52 13.39
CA PHE A 36 1.17 -6.40 12.86
C PHE A 36 -0.24 -6.78 12.40
N THR A 37 -1.10 -7.01 13.39
CA THR A 37 -2.54 -6.66 13.33
C THR A 37 -2.85 -5.56 14.34
N ASP A 38 -1.99 -4.53 14.41
CA ASP A 38 -2.23 -3.33 15.21
C ASP A 38 -2.00 -2.08 14.36
N GLU A 39 -3.11 -1.47 13.95
CA GLU A 39 -3.19 -0.24 13.16
C GLU A 39 -2.45 0.92 13.85
N ALA A 40 -2.48 0.97 15.19
CA ALA A 40 -1.82 2.02 15.95
C ALA A 40 -0.29 1.98 15.80
N SER A 41 0.29 0.81 15.58
CA SER A 41 1.73 0.63 15.40
C SER A 41 2.19 0.99 13.99
N VAL A 42 1.37 0.73 12.95
CA VAL A 42 1.67 1.17 11.57
C VAL A 42 1.54 2.67 11.48
N GLN A 43 0.44 3.20 12.02
CA GLN A 43 0.21 4.64 12.12
C GLN A 43 1.28 5.32 12.97
N ARG A 44 1.77 4.70 14.05
CA ARG A 44 2.90 5.23 14.83
C ARG A 44 4.19 5.21 14.02
N ALA A 45 4.54 4.13 13.33
CA ALA A 45 5.76 4.05 12.54
C ALA A 45 5.75 5.04 11.35
N VAL A 46 4.62 5.14 10.65
CA VAL A 46 4.41 6.10 9.56
C VAL A 46 4.42 7.54 10.10
N ARG A 47 3.72 7.82 11.21
CA ARG A 47 3.68 9.14 11.84
C ARG A 47 5.03 9.55 12.43
N GLU A 48 5.79 8.61 12.99
CA GLU A 48 7.13 8.85 13.53
C GLU A 48 8.09 9.20 12.39
N GLN A 49 8.07 8.45 11.27
CA GLN A 49 8.81 8.79 10.06
C GLN A 49 8.39 10.13 9.44
N LEU A 50 7.09 10.44 9.39
CA LEU A 50 6.57 11.72 8.89
C LEU A 50 6.89 12.90 9.84
N SER A 51 6.92 12.67 11.15
CA SER A 51 7.23 13.69 12.17
C SER A 51 8.71 14.09 12.17
N VAL A 52 9.61 13.16 11.86
CA VAL A 52 11.04 13.45 11.67
C VAL A 52 11.25 14.38 10.46
N ARG A 53 10.38 14.32 9.44
CA ARG A 53 10.46 15.15 8.23
C ARG A 53 9.88 16.57 8.36
N ARG A 54 8.99 16.83 9.32
CA ARG A 54 8.43 18.18 9.54
C ARG A 54 9.44 19.21 10.07
N SER A 55 10.63 18.74 10.45
CA SER A 55 11.74 19.56 10.96
C SER A 55 12.75 19.96 9.87
N ILE A 56 12.46 19.71 8.59
CA ILE A 56 13.35 20.06 7.47
C ILE A 56 12.91 21.40 6.88
N ASP A 57 13.84 22.35 6.87
CA ASP A 57 13.72 23.72 6.38
C ASP A 57 13.02 23.84 5.01
N PRO A 58 12.22 24.90 4.76
CA PRO A 58 11.48 25.11 3.51
C PRO A 58 12.38 25.49 2.31
N ALA A 59 13.68 25.24 2.39
CA ALA A 59 14.66 25.65 1.40
C ALA A 59 15.69 24.54 1.16
N LYS A 60 15.25 23.38 0.65
CA LYS A 60 16.16 22.50 -0.08
C LYS A 60 15.49 21.67 -1.16
N GLU A 61 15.87 22.05 -2.37
CA GLU A 61 15.99 21.25 -3.59
C GLU A 61 14.72 20.66 -4.18
N ALA A 62 14.41 21.20 -5.37
CA ALA A 62 13.57 20.56 -6.37
C ALA A 62 14.10 19.15 -6.66
N GLU A 63 13.54 18.18 -5.94
CA GLU A 63 13.56 16.78 -6.35
C GLU A 63 13.02 16.71 -7.79
N PRO A 64 13.54 15.81 -8.66
CA PRO A 64 12.97 15.61 -9.98
C PRO A 64 11.48 15.36 -9.80
N LYS A 65 10.67 16.27 -10.36
CA LYS A 65 9.21 16.31 -10.20
C LYS A 65 8.65 14.90 -10.32
N ALA A 66 8.24 14.32 -9.20
CA ALA A 66 7.74 12.95 -9.13
C ALA A 66 6.69 12.74 -10.23
N ALA A 67 6.88 11.72 -11.06
CA ALA A 67 6.01 11.50 -12.21
C ALA A 67 4.60 11.13 -11.73
N LYS A 68 3.66 12.06 -11.89
CA LYS A 68 2.24 11.84 -11.61
C LYS A 68 1.63 10.98 -12.70
N ARG A 69 0.97 9.89 -12.31
CA ARG A 69 0.31 8.96 -13.24
C ARG A 69 -1.13 8.70 -12.81
N PRO A 70 -2.10 8.73 -13.74
CA PRO A 70 -3.48 8.34 -13.44
C PRO A 70 -3.58 6.90 -12.95
N ALA A 71 -4.50 6.65 -12.01
CA ALA A 71 -4.84 5.35 -11.47
C ALA A 71 -6.35 5.13 -11.63
N THR A 72 -6.79 4.13 -12.40
CA THR A 72 -8.23 3.91 -12.69
C THR A 72 -8.96 3.08 -11.63
N SER A 73 -8.23 2.26 -10.86
CA SER A 73 -8.77 1.43 -9.75
C SER A 73 -8.09 1.78 -8.42
N ALA A 74 -7.90 3.08 -8.15
CA ALA A 74 -7.26 3.58 -6.94
C ALA A 74 -7.97 3.09 -5.67
N GLY A 75 -9.27 2.83 -5.78
CA GLY A 75 -10.09 2.31 -4.70
C GLY A 75 -9.71 0.93 -4.14
N LEU A 76 -8.88 0.17 -4.86
CA LEU A 76 -8.34 -1.11 -4.37
C LEU A 76 -7.52 -0.98 -3.08
N VAL A 77 -7.10 0.23 -2.69
CA VAL A 77 -6.49 0.48 -1.38
C VAL A 77 -7.40 0.11 -0.20
N LEU A 78 -8.73 0.15 -0.37
CA LEU A 78 -9.67 -0.30 0.66
C LEU A 78 -9.57 -1.81 0.92
N ILE A 79 -9.01 -2.56 -0.03
CA ILE A 79 -8.86 -4.02 0.02
C ILE A 79 -7.45 -4.42 0.46
N ALA A 80 -6.51 -3.47 0.51
CA ALA A 80 -5.12 -3.73 0.88
C ALA A 80 -4.94 -4.62 2.13
N PRO A 81 -5.69 -4.42 3.25
CA PRO A 81 -5.55 -5.27 4.43
C PRO A 81 -5.83 -6.76 4.16
N TYR A 82 -6.67 -7.06 3.16
CA TYR A 82 -7.07 -8.43 2.81
C TYR A 82 -6.12 -9.09 1.79
N LEU A 83 -5.33 -8.30 1.05
CA LEU A 83 -4.49 -8.81 -0.04
C LEU A 83 -3.56 -9.95 0.37
N PRO A 84 -2.85 -9.91 1.52
CA PRO A 84 -1.95 -11.00 1.88
C PRO A 84 -2.65 -12.33 2.06
N VAL A 85 -3.82 -12.34 2.72
CA VAL A 85 -4.62 -13.57 2.93
C VAL A 85 -5.23 -14.01 1.61
N PHE A 86 -5.85 -13.09 0.88
CA PHE A 86 -6.47 -13.34 -0.42
C PHE A 86 -5.49 -13.99 -1.41
N LEU A 87 -4.31 -13.41 -1.59
CA LEU A 87 -3.31 -13.93 -2.52
C LEU A 87 -2.68 -15.26 -2.06
N ARG A 88 -2.58 -15.50 -0.75
CA ARG A 88 -2.18 -16.81 -0.21
C ARG A 88 -3.23 -17.89 -0.47
N ASN A 89 -4.52 -17.58 -0.28
CA ASN A 89 -5.61 -18.52 -0.56
C ASN A 89 -5.65 -18.93 -2.03
N LEU A 90 -5.24 -18.03 -2.94
CA LEU A 90 -5.09 -18.31 -4.37
C LEU A 90 -3.80 -19.08 -4.72
N GLY A 91 -2.91 -19.33 -3.76
CA GLY A 91 -1.62 -19.97 -4.01
C GLY A 91 -0.67 -19.13 -4.86
N LEU A 92 -0.81 -17.79 -4.84
CA LEU A 92 0.01 -16.86 -5.63
C LEU A 92 1.24 -16.35 -4.89
N LEU A 93 1.30 -16.59 -3.58
CA LEU A 93 2.40 -16.21 -2.71
C LEU A 93 3.07 -17.44 -2.11
N SER A 94 4.39 -17.38 -2.01
CA SER A 94 5.18 -18.31 -1.22
C SER A 94 4.85 -18.21 0.27
N PRO A 95 5.27 -19.18 1.11
CA PRO A 95 5.15 -19.07 2.56
C PRO A 95 5.83 -17.82 3.16
N THR A 96 6.84 -17.27 2.47
CA THR A 96 7.54 -16.04 2.88
C THR A 96 6.88 -14.76 2.35
N GLY A 97 5.72 -14.86 1.67
CA GLY A 97 4.96 -13.71 1.18
C GLY A 97 5.50 -13.09 -0.10
N THR A 98 6.22 -13.85 -0.93
CA THR A 98 6.75 -13.38 -2.24
C THR A 98 6.01 -14.04 -3.39
N PHE A 99 5.83 -13.35 -4.51
CA PHE A 99 5.25 -13.97 -5.71
C PHE A 99 6.16 -15.07 -6.27
N GLU A 100 5.55 -16.16 -6.74
CA GLU A 100 6.24 -17.28 -7.40
C GLU A 100 5.82 -17.37 -8.87
N GLY A 101 6.76 -17.64 -9.78
CA GLY A 101 6.48 -17.77 -11.22
C GLY A 101 5.74 -16.55 -11.78
N ASN A 102 4.61 -16.78 -12.46
CA ASN A 102 3.72 -15.72 -12.97
C ASN A 102 2.67 -15.25 -11.93
N GLY A 103 2.94 -15.46 -10.64
CA GLY A 103 2.02 -15.14 -9.55
C GLY A 103 1.60 -13.67 -9.52
N ALA A 104 2.54 -12.75 -9.79
CA ALA A 104 2.24 -11.31 -9.83
C ALA A 104 1.34 -10.94 -11.03
N THR A 105 1.57 -11.52 -12.20
CA THR A 105 0.69 -11.34 -13.38
C THR A 105 -0.72 -11.85 -13.09
N LYS A 106 -0.84 -13.08 -12.54
CA LYS A 106 -2.13 -13.65 -12.15
C LYS A 106 -2.84 -12.82 -11.09
N ALA A 107 -2.10 -12.30 -10.11
CA ALA A 107 -2.63 -11.40 -9.09
C ALA A 107 -3.16 -10.11 -9.73
N ALA A 108 -2.42 -9.51 -10.68
CA ALA A 108 -2.87 -8.31 -11.37
C ALA A 108 -4.17 -8.53 -12.14
N MET A 109 -4.26 -9.64 -12.88
CA MET A 109 -5.49 -10.02 -13.60
C MET A 109 -6.66 -10.25 -12.64
N THR A 110 -6.40 -10.94 -11.53
CA THR A 110 -7.41 -11.25 -10.51
C THR A 110 -7.90 -9.99 -9.81
N LEU A 111 -7.01 -9.05 -9.46
CA LEU A 111 -7.38 -7.78 -8.84
C LEU A 111 -8.13 -6.86 -9.80
N HIS A 112 -7.80 -6.91 -11.09
CA HIS A 112 -8.60 -6.21 -12.11
C HIS A 112 -10.03 -6.76 -12.15
N PHE A 113 -10.18 -8.09 -12.23
CA PHE A 113 -11.50 -8.73 -12.16
C PHE A 113 -12.23 -8.40 -10.86
N LEU A 114 -11.52 -8.39 -9.73
CA LEU A 114 -12.09 -8.02 -8.45
C LEU A 114 -12.66 -6.60 -8.49
N ALA A 115 -11.93 -5.63 -9.05
CA ALA A 115 -12.37 -4.25 -9.15
C ALA A 115 -13.50 -4.02 -10.17
N THR A 116 -13.48 -4.73 -11.31
CA THR A 116 -14.34 -4.39 -12.47
C THR A 116 -15.39 -5.44 -12.81
N GLY A 117 -15.25 -6.67 -12.31
CA GLY A 117 -16.04 -7.84 -12.72
C GLY A 117 -15.71 -8.35 -14.13
N ARG A 118 -14.64 -7.85 -14.75
CA ARG A 118 -14.26 -8.15 -16.14
C ARG A 118 -12.80 -8.61 -16.21
N ASP A 119 -12.45 -9.38 -17.23
CA ASP A 119 -11.05 -9.72 -17.49
C ASP A 119 -10.34 -8.49 -18.10
N ALA A 120 -9.05 -8.30 -17.82
CA ALA A 120 -8.31 -7.12 -18.25
C ALA A 120 -7.99 -7.16 -19.75
N GLU A 121 -8.39 -6.12 -20.48
CA GLU A 121 -8.15 -6.01 -21.92
C GLU A 121 -6.94 -5.13 -22.25
N THR A 122 -6.69 -4.07 -21.45
CA THR A 122 -5.62 -3.09 -21.69
C THR A 122 -4.60 -3.04 -20.55
N GLY A 123 -3.42 -2.46 -20.79
CA GLY A 123 -2.39 -2.28 -19.75
C GLY A 123 -2.56 -1.06 -18.87
N ASP A 124 -3.21 -0.01 -19.37
CA ASP A 124 -3.40 1.22 -18.59
C ASP A 124 -4.25 0.97 -17.35
N ASP A 125 -5.21 0.04 -17.43
CA ASP A 125 -6.06 -0.39 -16.31
C ASP A 125 -5.30 -1.14 -15.21
N LEU A 126 -4.09 -1.62 -15.51
CA LEU A 126 -3.29 -2.43 -14.60
C LEU A 126 -2.20 -1.64 -13.89
N PHE A 127 -1.89 -0.43 -14.35
CA PHE A 127 -0.76 0.34 -13.83
C PHE A 127 -0.78 0.45 -12.30
N PHE A 128 -1.92 0.88 -11.73
CA PHE A 128 -2.05 1.02 -10.28
C PHE A 128 -2.05 -0.34 -9.57
N ILE A 129 -2.67 -1.34 -10.17
CA ILE A 129 -2.73 -2.70 -9.62
C ILE A 129 -1.32 -3.31 -9.55
N GLN A 130 -0.54 -3.17 -10.60
CA GLN A 130 0.85 -3.61 -10.65
C GLN A 130 1.69 -2.89 -9.60
N HIS A 131 1.48 -1.59 -9.43
CA HIS A 131 2.13 -0.83 -8.38
C HIS A 131 1.80 -1.36 -6.96
N LEU A 132 0.52 -1.64 -6.68
CA LEU A 132 0.06 -2.23 -5.42
C LEU A 132 0.65 -3.64 -5.17
N LEU A 133 0.98 -4.36 -6.24
CA LEU A 133 1.64 -5.66 -6.23
C LEU A 133 3.18 -5.56 -6.23
N GLY A 134 3.75 -4.34 -6.15
CA GLY A 134 5.21 -4.15 -6.15
C GLY A 134 5.87 -4.46 -7.50
N VAL A 135 5.11 -4.45 -8.58
CA VAL A 135 5.59 -4.68 -9.94
C VAL A 135 5.78 -3.34 -10.65
N ASP A 136 7.01 -3.05 -11.06
CA ASP A 136 7.35 -1.76 -11.68
C ASP A 136 7.20 -1.71 -13.21
N HIS A 137 6.95 -2.85 -13.87
CA HIS A 137 6.80 -2.93 -15.32
C HIS A 137 5.64 -3.85 -15.73
N ASP A 138 4.84 -3.39 -16.69
CA ASP A 138 3.87 -4.25 -17.37
C ASP A 138 4.61 -5.16 -18.35
N ASN A 139 4.51 -6.48 -18.17
CA ASN A 139 5.09 -7.44 -19.10
C ASN A 139 4.23 -7.65 -20.35
N GLY A 140 3.06 -6.98 -20.45
CA GLY A 140 2.11 -7.10 -21.56
C GLY A 140 1.32 -8.41 -21.57
N GLU A 141 1.55 -9.30 -20.61
CA GLU A 141 0.88 -10.58 -20.51
C GLU A 141 -0.53 -10.39 -19.97
N ARG A 142 -1.52 -10.96 -20.66
CA ARG A 142 -2.92 -10.98 -20.24
C ARG A 142 -3.39 -12.42 -20.14
N LEU A 143 -3.54 -12.88 -18.90
CA LEU A 143 -3.99 -14.24 -18.60
C LEU A 143 -5.47 -14.21 -18.23
N PRO A 144 -6.29 -15.12 -18.77
CA PRO A 144 -7.67 -15.24 -18.32
C PRO A 144 -7.69 -15.58 -16.83
N VAL A 145 -8.60 -14.95 -16.08
CA VAL A 145 -8.73 -15.23 -14.64
C VAL A 145 -9.46 -16.58 -14.47
N PRO A 146 -8.85 -17.58 -13.80
CA PRO A 146 -9.50 -18.87 -13.59
C PRO A 146 -10.76 -18.75 -12.74
N ALA A 147 -11.75 -19.63 -12.97
CA ALA A 147 -13.01 -19.62 -12.19
C ALA A 147 -12.80 -19.64 -10.66
N PRO A 148 -11.89 -20.46 -10.08
CA PRO A 148 -11.65 -20.43 -8.64
C PRO A 148 -11.17 -19.07 -8.11
N HIS A 149 -10.44 -18.31 -8.92
CA HIS A 149 -9.99 -16.96 -8.56
C HIS A 149 -11.14 -15.96 -8.62
N LYS A 150 -12.00 -16.07 -9.64
CA LYS A 150 -13.22 -15.26 -9.74
C LYS A 150 -14.13 -15.50 -8.54
N ASP A 151 -14.33 -16.76 -8.16
CA ASP A 151 -15.15 -17.13 -7.01
C ASP A 151 -14.57 -16.60 -5.69
N GLU A 152 -13.25 -16.66 -5.49
CA GLU A 152 -12.61 -16.09 -4.30
C GLU A 152 -12.72 -14.55 -4.28
N ALA A 153 -12.61 -13.89 -5.43
CA ALA A 153 -12.82 -12.44 -5.53
C ALA A 153 -14.24 -12.04 -5.14
N GLU A 154 -15.25 -12.77 -5.64
CA GLU A 154 -16.66 -12.55 -5.25
C GLU A 154 -16.89 -12.81 -3.76
N ARG A 155 -16.28 -13.87 -3.18
CA ARG A 155 -16.34 -14.16 -1.73
C ARG A 155 -15.70 -13.06 -0.89
N LEU A 156 -14.55 -12.53 -1.30
CA LEU A 156 -13.89 -11.43 -0.61
C LEU A 156 -14.76 -10.17 -0.63
N LEU A 157 -15.32 -9.80 -1.78
CA LEU A 157 -16.20 -8.63 -1.91
C LEU A 157 -17.47 -8.78 -1.05
N GLY A 158 -18.08 -9.97 -1.03
CA GLY A 158 -19.20 -10.26 -0.14
C GLY A 158 -18.84 -10.13 1.35
N SER A 159 -17.63 -10.57 1.72
CA SER A 159 -17.13 -10.45 3.09
C SER A 159 -16.85 -8.99 3.48
N ILE A 160 -16.33 -8.17 2.56
CA ILE A 160 -16.14 -6.73 2.76
C ILE A 160 -17.49 -6.04 3.00
N ILE A 161 -18.50 -6.34 2.18
CA ILE A 161 -19.86 -5.78 2.35
C ILE A 161 -20.45 -6.19 3.71
N ALA A 162 -20.32 -7.46 4.09
CA ALA A 162 -20.83 -7.95 5.37
C ALA A 162 -20.17 -7.24 6.57
N ASN A 163 -18.87 -6.97 6.46
CA ASN A 163 -18.07 -6.36 7.53
C ASN A 163 -18.08 -4.83 7.53
N TRP A 164 -18.65 -4.17 6.52
CA TRP A 164 -18.75 -2.71 6.44
C TRP A 164 -20.22 -2.27 6.53
N PRO A 165 -20.73 -1.90 7.72
CA PRO A 165 -22.16 -1.66 7.94
C PRO A 165 -22.79 -0.68 6.95
N ALA A 166 -22.10 0.42 6.61
CA ALA A 166 -22.63 1.42 5.70
C ALA A 166 -22.67 0.97 4.22
N ALA A 167 -21.93 -0.10 3.86
CA ALA A 167 -21.95 -0.69 2.53
C ALA A 167 -22.92 -1.86 2.40
N GLN A 168 -23.61 -2.30 3.46
CA GLN A 168 -24.50 -3.48 3.43
C GLN A 168 -25.70 -3.36 2.47
N SER A 169 -26.10 -2.13 2.14
CA SER A 169 -27.14 -1.88 1.12
C SER A 169 -26.62 -2.04 -0.32
N LEU A 170 -25.30 -2.07 -0.51
CA LEU A 170 -24.67 -2.27 -1.80
C LEU A 170 -24.62 -3.76 -2.13
N LYS A 171 -24.82 -4.07 -3.41
CA LYS A 171 -24.39 -5.35 -3.99
C LYS A 171 -22.93 -5.25 -4.40
N VAL A 172 -22.31 -6.38 -4.71
CA VAL A 172 -20.91 -6.43 -5.20
C VAL A 172 -20.66 -5.48 -6.37
N ALA A 173 -21.56 -5.43 -7.37
CA ALA A 173 -21.46 -4.49 -8.48
C ALA A 173 -21.46 -3.01 -8.01
N GLY A 174 -22.32 -2.68 -7.04
CA GLY A 174 -22.36 -1.34 -6.45
C GLY A 174 -21.09 -0.99 -5.69
N LEU A 175 -20.52 -1.93 -4.93
CA LEU A 175 -19.23 -1.73 -4.25
C LEU A 175 -18.11 -1.47 -5.27
N ARG A 176 -18.07 -2.25 -6.35
CA ARG A 176 -17.09 -2.07 -7.44
C ARG A 176 -17.13 -0.67 -8.03
N GLU A 177 -18.30 -0.24 -8.48
CA GLU A 177 -18.50 1.05 -9.14
C GLU A 177 -18.28 2.23 -8.18
N ALA A 178 -18.84 2.13 -6.98
CA ALA A 178 -18.81 3.24 -6.04
C ALA A 178 -17.48 3.41 -5.32
N MET A 179 -16.74 2.32 -5.08
CA MET A 179 -15.56 2.35 -4.21
C MET A 179 -14.29 1.84 -4.88
N LEU A 180 -14.31 0.78 -5.68
CA LEU A 180 -13.06 0.18 -6.18
C LEU A 180 -12.56 0.81 -7.48
N GLN A 181 -13.47 1.15 -8.40
CA GLN A 181 -13.19 1.80 -9.69
C GLN A 181 -12.98 3.32 -9.56
N ARG A 182 -12.60 3.77 -8.36
CA ARG A 182 -12.30 5.19 -8.11
C ARG A 182 -11.02 5.58 -8.82
N GLY A 183 -11.10 6.67 -9.57
CA GLY A 183 -9.93 7.29 -10.18
C GLY A 183 -9.05 7.96 -9.15
N GLY A 184 -7.75 8.04 -9.42
CA GLY A 184 -6.79 8.74 -8.58
C GLY A 184 -5.54 9.15 -9.35
N ILE A 185 -4.62 9.81 -8.64
CA ILE A 185 -3.31 10.19 -9.13
C ILE A 185 -2.27 9.57 -8.20
N LEU A 186 -1.40 8.73 -8.76
CA LEU A 186 -0.24 8.21 -8.06
C LEU A 186 0.98 9.09 -8.37
N GLU A 187 1.62 9.58 -7.33
CA GLU A 187 2.87 10.32 -7.36
C GLU A 187 3.96 9.46 -6.72
N LYS A 188 4.89 8.94 -7.54
CA LYS A 188 6.01 8.12 -7.05
C LYS A 188 7.10 9.01 -6.47
N ALA A 189 7.48 8.79 -5.21
CA ALA A 189 8.54 9.57 -4.55
C ALA A 189 9.75 8.70 -4.17
N SER A 190 10.79 9.34 -3.62
CA SER A 190 12.01 8.67 -3.17
C SER A 190 11.75 7.68 -2.04
N ASP A 191 10.95 8.08 -1.03
CA ASP A 191 10.75 7.28 0.18
C ASP A 191 9.33 6.73 0.35
N THR A 192 8.31 7.44 -0.14
CA THR A 192 6.90 7.08 0.10
C THR A 192 6.06 7.54 -1.06
N ASP A 193 5.35 6.61 -1.70
CA ASP A 193 4.46 6.92 -2.80
C ASP A 193 3.18 7.58 -2.26
N GLN A 194 2.60 8.51 -3.02
CA GLN A 194 1.37 9.19 -2.63
C GLN A 194 0.27 8.88 -3.62
N LEU A 195 -0.85 8.35 -3.13
CA LEU A 195 -2.05 8.15 -3.91
C LEU A 195 -3.11 9.15 -3.47
N GLN A 196 -3.47 10.06 -4.36
CA GLN A 196 -4.63 10.93 -4.19
C GLN A 196 -5.83 10.31 -4.90
N VAL A 197 -6.86 9.93 -4.14
CA VAL A 197 -8.10 9.39 -4.70
C VAL A 197 -9.06 10.54 -5.00
N SER A 198 -9.75 10.45 -6.13
CA SER A 198 -10.73 11.47 -6.51
C SER A 198 -11.88 11.47 -5.50
N PRO A 199 -12.39 12.64 -5.09
CA PRO A 199 -13.52 12.73 -4.16
C PRO A 199 -14.86 12.34 -4.80
N HIS A 200 -15.79 11.85 -3.99
CA HIS A 200 -17.19 11.61 -4.35
C HIS A 200 -18.11 11.76 -3.15
N PRO A 201 -19.38 12.19 -3.34
CA PRO A 201 -20.33 12.25 -2.23
C PRO A 201 -20.54 10.94 -1.47
N ILE A 202 -20.35 9.79 -2.13
CA ILE A 202 -20.48 8.47 -1.49
C ILE A 202 -19.34 8.17 -0.51
N ASP A 203 -18.25 8.93 -0.54
CA ASP A 203 -17.08 8.73 0.33
C ASP A 203 -17.44 8.97 1.81
N VAL A 204 -18.60 9.59 2.10
CA VAL A 204 -19.18 9.64 3.45
C VAL A 204 -19.28 8.24 4.11
N LEU A 205 -19.43 7.17 3.33
CA LEU A 205 -19.45 5.80 3.84
C LEU A 205 -18.12 5.39 4.49
N LEU A 206 -17.00 5.96 4.05
CA LEU A 206 -15.65 5.64 4.55
C LEU A 206 -15.48 6.01 6.02
N SER A 207 -16.26 6.96 6.54
CA SER A 207 -16.25 7.33 7.97
C SER A 207 -16.61 6.17 8.91
N SER A 208 -17.24 5.12 8.39
CA SER A 208 -17.69 3.94 9.13
C SER A 208 -16.90 2.67 8.81
N ILE A 209 -15.86 2.77 7.98
CA ILE A 209 -15.06 1.59 7.61
C ILE A 209 -14.30 1.09 8.86
N PRO A 210 -14.39 -0.20 9.21
CA PRO A 210 -13.82 -0.69 10.47
C PRO A 210 -12.32 -1.01 10.40
N TRP A 211 -11.64 -0.67 9.32
CA TRP A 211 -10.21 -0.92 9.13
C TRP A 211 -9.49 0.29 8.52
N GLY A 212 -8.21 0.46 8.84
CA GLY A 212 -7.38 1.49 8.24
C GLY A 212 -7.01 1.22 6.77
N PHE A 213 -6.98 2.28 5.96
CA PHE A 213 -6.54 2.26 4.56
C PHE A 213 -5.65 3.47 4.17
N GLY A 214 -5.40 4.40 5.09
CA GLY A 214 -4.61 5.63 4.84
C GLY A 214 -3.11 5.39 4.59
N ALA A 215 -2.61 4.20 4.90
CA ALA A 215 -1.26 3.77 4.58
C ALA A 215 -1.27 2.30 4.15
N VAL A 216 -0.59 2.00 3.04
CA VAL A 216 -0.51 0.66 2.46
C VAL A 216 0.95 0.24 2.34
N TYR A 217 1.27 -0.92 2.90
CA TYR A 217 2.59 -1.53 2.78
C TYR A 217 2.52 -3.04 2.93
N HIS A 218 3.11 -3.77 1.98
CA HIS A 218 3.11 -5.23 1.91
C HIS A 218 4.52 -5.78 1.64
N PRO A 219 4.78 -7.09 1.88
CA PRO A 219 6.15 -7.65 1.81
C PRO A 219 6.78 -7.56 0.42
N TRP A 220 5.94 -7.48 -0.62
CA TRP A 220 6.33 -7.37 -2.02
C TRP A 220 6.52 -5.91 -2.47
N MET A 221 6.14 -4.92 -1.67
CA MET A 221 6.29 -3.50 -2.03
C MET A 221 7.68 -2.98 -1.68
N ALA A 222 8.29 -2.25 -2.61
CA ALA A 222 9.58 -1.60 -2.39
C ALA A 222 9.50 -0.43 -1.40
N ARG A 223 8.36 0.27 -1.37
CA ARG A 223 8.12 1.49 -0.58
C ARG A 223 6.69 1.46 -0.01
N PRO A 224 6.42 2.12 1.12
CA PRO A 224 5.06 2.36 1.56
C PRO A 224 4.35 3.36 0.64
N MET A 225 3.03 3.28 0.62
CA MET A 225 2.16 4.24 -0.05
C MET A 225 1.25 4.91 0.98
N VAL A 226 1.18 6.23 0.96
CA VAL A 226 0.21 7.03 1.73
C VAL A 226 -0.98 7.34 0.83
N VAL A 227 -2.17 7.13 1.37
CA VAL A 227 -3.43 7.33 0.66
C VAL A 227 -4.08 8.60 1.20
N ASP A 228 -4.25 9.58 0.32
CA ASP A 228 -5.08 10.75 0.53
C ASP A 228 -6.45 10.48 -0.12
N TRP A 229 -7.43 10.13 0.72
CA TRP A 229 -8.82 9.94 0.33
C TRP A 229 -9.68 10.89 1.18
N PRO A 230 -10.20 11.97 0.58
CA PRO A 230 -10.96 13.01 1.28
C PRO A 230 -12.35 12.55 1.74
#